data_AF-I2AH33-F1
#
_entry.id   AF-I2AH33-F1
#
_cell.length_a   1.000
_cell.length_b   1.000
_cell.length_c   1.000
_cell.angle_alpha   90.00
_cell.angle_beta   90.00
_cell.angle_gamma   90.00
#
_symmetry.space_group_name_H-M   'P 1'
#
loop_
_entity.id
_entity.type
_entity.pdbx_description
1 polymer ?
#
loop_
_entity_poly.entity_id
_entity_poly.type
_entity_poly.pdbx_seq_one_letter_code
_entity_poly.pdbx_strand_id
1 'polypeptide(L)' 'MVADFNARAADGTTYRLVNTVPVPDGLSPDTLVQGDQSNGKLYFDVTGAPPNGVVYNDGVNDVLIWTSNA' A
#
# COMPACT_ATOMS: atom_id res chain seq x y z
N MET A 1 -2.30 8.62 4.33
CA MET A 1 -1.43 8.01 5.36
C MET A 1 -0.77 6.76 4.78
N VAL A 2 0.32 6.24 5.36
CA VAL A 2 0.90 4.96 4.91
C VAL A 2 -0.15 3.84 4.96
N ALA A 3 -1.05 3.85 5.95
CA ALA A 3 -2.16 2.90 6.09
C ALA A 3 -3.21 2.90 4.95
N ASP A 4 -3.15 3.88 4.03
CA ASP A 4 -4.11 4.05 2.93
C ASP A 4 -3.70 3.28 1.67
N PHE A 5 -2.52 2.66 1.69
CA PHE A 5 -2.11 1.72 0.66
C PHE A 5 -2.83 0.38 0.79
N ASN A 6 -3.23 -0.18 -0.35
CA ASN A 6 -3.83 -1.50 -0.47
C ASN A 6 -3.25 -2.23 -1.68
N ALA A 7 -3.11 -3.54 -1.60
CA ALA A 7 -2.87 -4.37 -2.78
C ALA A 7 -4.20 -4.84 -3.35
N ARG A 8 -4.34 -4.81 -4.68
CA ARG A 8 -5.58 -5.18 -5.37
C ARG A 8 -5.31 -6.23 -6.44
N ALA A 9 -6.17 -7.24 -6.51
CA ALA A 9 -6.18 -8.26 -7.54
C ALA A 9 -7.14 -7.90 -8.67
N ALA A 10 -6.97 -8.56 -9.83
CA ALA A 10 -7.76 -8.31 -11.02
C ALA A 10 -9.27 -8.61 -10.84
N ASP A 11 -9.61 -9.49 -9.89
CA ASP A 11 -10.99 -9.83 -9.53
C ASP A 11 -11.63 -8.83 -8.54
N GLY A 12 -10.89 -7.79 -8.14
CA GLY A 12 -11.34 -6.77 -7.20
C GLY A 12 -11.01 -7.06 -5.74
N THR A 13 -10.48 -8.25 -5.41
CA THR A 13 -10.03 -8.58 -4.05
C THR A 13 -9.01 -7.56 -3.58
N THR A 14 -9.16 -7.10 -2.34
CA THR A 14 -8.34 -6.02 -1.76
C THR A 14 -7.71 -6.49 -0.45
N TYR A 15 -6.40 -6.31 -0.32
CA TYR A 15 -5.62 -6.63 0.87
C TYR A 15 -5.12 -5.34 1.53
N ARG A 16 -5.43 -5.18 2.82
CA ARG A 16 -5.00 -4.03 3.62
C ARG A 16 -3.50 -4.10 3.87
N LEU A 17 -2.86 -2.93 3.97
CA LEU A 17 -1.48 -2.83 4.43
C LEU A 17 -1.34 -3.47 5.82
N VAL A 18 -0.31 -4.28 6.00
CA VAL A 18 0.12 -4.76 7.32
C VAL A 18 0.83 -3.61 8.04
N ASN A 19 0.21 -3.06 9.09
CA ASN A 19 0.74 -1.93 9.86
C ASN A 19 0.57 -2.07 11.39
N THR A 20 0.10 -3.22 11.86
CA THR A 20 -0.11 -3.51 13.29
C THR A 20 1.01 -4.34 13.92
N VAL A 21 1.95 -4.83 13.10
CA VAL A 21 3.11 -5.61 13.52
C VAL A 21 4.38 -5.08 12.85
N PRO A 22 5.56 -5.22 13.48
CA PRO A 22 6.82 -4.85 12.85
C PRO A 22 7.08 -5.64 11.57
N VAL A 23 7.62 -4.96 10.56
CA VAL A 23 8.02 -5.56 9.28
C VAL A 23 9.43 -5.09 8.91
N PRO A 24 10.25 -5.92 8.22
CA PRO A 24 11.60 -5.52 7.80
C PRO A 24 11.54 -4.37 6.77
N ASP A 25 12.31 -3.31 6.99
CA ASP A 25 12.42 -2.14 6.10
C ASP A 25 11.06 -1.53 5.70
N GLY A 26 10.09 -1.52 6.61
CA GLY A 26 8.78 -0.92 6.37
C GLY A 26 8.85 0.58 6.10
N LEU A 27 7.99 1.09 5.23
CA LEU A 27 7.86 2.54 5.03
C LEU A 27 7.43 3.22 6.34
N SER A 28 8.24 4.18 6.81
CA SER A 28 7.94 4.90 8.07
C SER A 28 6.64 5.72 7.94
N PRO A 29 5.72 5.66 8.92
CA PRO A 29 4.55 6.51 8.99
C PRO A 29 4.82 7.88 9.64
N ASP A 30 6.07 8.19 9.99
CA ASP A 30 6.43 9.44 10.66
C ASP A 30 6.17 10.67 9.78
N THR A 31 6.03 11.82 10.43
CA THR A 31 5.84 13.09 9.73
C THR A 31 7.09 13.44 8.93
N LEU A 32 6.90 13.85 7.67
CA LEU A 32 7.95 14.41 6.83
C LEU A 32 7.89 15.93 6.88
N VAL A 33 9.05 16.58 6.98
CA VAL A 33 9.15 18.02 6.77
C VAL A 33 9.25 18.34 5.28
N GLN A 34 8.98 19.59 4.91
CA GLN A 34 8.99 19.99 3.51
C GLN A 34 10.37 19.77 2.86
N GLY A 35 10.38 19.09 1.72
CA GLY A 35 11.60 18.77 0.96
C GLY A 35 12.18 17.38 1.26
N ASP A 36 11.76 16.75 2.37
CA ASP A 36 12.20 15.41 2.72
C ASP A 36 11.48 14.33 1.91
N GLN A 37 12.11 13.15 1.88
CA GLN A 37 11.55 11.93 1.30
C GLN A 37 11.77 10.76 2.24
N SER A 38 10.87 9.79 2.21
CA SER A 38 11.01 8.51 2.88
C SER A 38 10.75 7.38 1.90
N ASN A 39 11.48 6.29 2.05
CA ASN A 39 11.34 5.09 1.25
C ASN A 39 11.34 3.85 2.16
N GLY A 40 10.70 2.79 1.68
CA GLY A 40 10.57 1.55 2.40
C GLY A 40 9.65 0.57 1.66
N LYS A 41 9.38 -0.55 2.30
CA LYS A 41 8.56 -1.64 1.77
C LYS A 41 7.14 -1.55 2.31
N LEU A 42 6.19 -1.98 1.49
CA LEU A 42 4.80 -2.22 1.89
C LEU A 42 4.56 -3.73 1.91
N TYR A 43 3.91 -4.23 2.96
CA TYR A 43 3.61 -5.65 3.12
C TYR A 43 2.11 -5.87 3.16
N PHE A 44 1.68 -6.94 2.50
CA PHE A 44 0.28 -7.33 2.40
C PHE A 44 0.18 -8.83 2.69
N ASP A 45 -0.81 -9.21 3.50
CA ASP A 45 -1.13 -10.62 3.73
C ASP A 45 -2.10 -11.09 2.63
N VAL A 46 -1.58 -11.83 1.66
CA VAL A 46 -2.33 -12.27 0.47
C VAL A 46 -2.92 -13.66 0.73
N THR A 47 -4.23 -13.69 0.97
CA THR A 47 -4.97 -14.91 1.33
C THR A 47 -5.86 -15.45 0.20
N GLY A 48 -5.80 -14.85 -0.99
CA GLY A 48 -6.62 -15.21 -2.16
C GLY A 48 -5.92 -14.95 -3.48
N ALA A 49 -6.64 -14.39 -4.46
CA ALA A 49 -6.09 -14.09 -5.79
C ALA A 49 -4.87 -13.16 -5.71
N PRO A 50 -3.83 -13.39 -6.54
CA PRO A 50 -2.62 -12.59 -6.51
C PRO A 50 -2.91 -11.14 -6.93
N PRO A 51 -2.41 -10.14 -6.19
CA PRO A 51 -2.56 -8.75 -6.57
C PRO A 51 -1.75 -8.42 -7.82
N ASN A 52 -2.30 -7.57 -8.69
CA ASN A 52 -1.63 -7.03 -9.87
C ASN A 52 -1.40 -5.51 -9.79
N GLY A 53 -1.73 -4.91 -8.65
CA GLY A 53 -1.46 -3.51 -8.40
C GLY A 53 -1.53 -3.13 -6.94
N VAL A 54 -1.06 -1.92 -6.67
CA VAL A 54 -1.19 -1.21 -5.40
C VAL A 54 -2.03 0.03 -5.66
N VAL A 55 -2.93 0.34 -4.73
CA VAL A 55 -3.76 1.55 -4.76
C VAL A 55 -3.55 2.35 -3.48
N TYR A 56 -3.51 3.67 -3.61
CA TYR A 56 -3.66 4.58 -2.49
C TYR A 56 -5.10 5.08 -2.47
N ASN A 57 -5.84 4.75 -1.41
CA ASN A 57 -7.25 5.10 -1.25
C ASN A 57 -7.42 5.88 0.05
N ASP A 58 -7.91 7.12 -0.05
CA ASP A 58 -8.01 8.05 1.09
C ASP A 58 -9.23 7.83 1.99
N GLY A 59 -9.90 6.68 1.86
CA GLY A 59 -11.13 6.33 2.56
C GLY A 59 -12.40 6.76 1.81
N VAL A 60 -12.29 7.54 0.74
CA VAL A 60 -13.42 7.95 -0.10
C VAL A 60 -13.26 7.43 -1.53
N ASN A 61 -12.07 7.61 -2.12
CA ASN A 61 -11.80 7.18 -3.48
C ASN A 61 -10.34 6.75 -3.69
N ASP A 62 -10.12 5.98 -4.76
CA ASP A 62 -8.77 5.69 -5.23
C ASP A 62 -8.16 7.00 -5.77
N VAL A 63 -6.98 7.37 -5.27
CA VAL A 63 -6.28 8.61 -5.66
C VAL A 63 -5.13 8.30 -6.59
N LEU A 64 -4.39 7.23 -6.31
CA LEU A 64 -3.27 6.75 -7.11
C LEU A 64 -3.35 5.24 -7.28
N ILE A 65 -3.08 4.78 -8.49
CA ILE A 65 -3.14 3.37 -8.86
C ILE A 65 -1.85 3.04 -9.60
N TRP A 66 -1.13 2.04 -9.10
CA TRP A 66 0.05 1.47 -9.75
C TRP A 66 -0.26 0.02 -10.10
N THR A 67 -0.27 -0.29 -11.39
CA THR A 67 -0.45 -1.65 -11.88
C THR A 67 0.78 -2.08 -12.66
N SER A 68 1.06 -3.37 -12.66
CA SER A 68 2.10 -3.97 -13.51
C SER A 68 1.55 -4.45 -14.86
N ASN A 69 0.34 -4.02 -15.23
CA ASN A 69 -0.26 -4.36 -16.52
C ASN A 69 0.62 -3.75 -17.62
N ALA A 70 1.31 -4.61 -18.36
CA ALA A 70 1.86 -4.30 -19.67
C ALA A 70 0.73 -4.03 -20.68
#